data_AF-A0A7S4FH25-F1
#
_entry.id   AF-A0A7S4FH25-F1
#
_cell.length_a   1.000
_cell.length_b   1.000
_cell.length_c   1.000
_cell.angle_alpha   90.00
_cell.angle_beta   90.00
_cell.angle_gamma   90.00
#
_symmetry.space_group_name_H-M   'P 1'
#
loop_
_entity.id
_entity.type
_entity.pdbx_description
1 polymer ?
#
loop_
_entity_poly.entity_id
_entity_poly.type
_entity_poly.pdbx_seq_one_letter_code
_entity_poly.pdbx_strand_id
1 'polypeptide(L)'
;VALRQQLDLYACLRPIRYFHGVPSPVKSPEDVNVVIFRENTEDIYAGIEFQVGSLDSDALIEFLDTKGLLGKVRFPESSAFGVKPVSKEGSQRLIRAAINYA
;
A
#
# COMPACT_ATOMS: atom_id res chain seq x y z
N VAL A 1 2.11 1.14 12.20
CA VAL A 1 1.96 -0.02 11.30
C VAL A 1 1.96 -1.32 12.09
N ALA A 2 2.96 -1.54 12.97
CA ALA A 2 3.10 -2.74 13.82
C ALA A 2 1.79 -3.29 14.42
N LEU A 3 1.01 -2.49 15.15
CA LEU A 3 -0.24 -2.96 15.79
C LEU A 3 -1.24 -3.58 14.79
N ARG A 4 -1.34 -3.06 13.58
CA ARG A 4 -2.31 -3.56 12.58
C ARG A 4 -1.85 -4.89 11.99
N GLN A 5 -0.55 -5.03 11.76
CA GLN A 5 0.04 -6.27 11.26
C GLN A 5 0.01 -7.36 12.34
N GLN A 6 0.40 -7.04 13.57
CA GLN A 6 0.43 -8.00 14.68
C GLN A 6 -0.94 -8.52 15.09
N LEU A 7 -1.98 -7.69 14.95
CA LEU A 7 -3.36 -8.04 15.29
C LEU A 7 -4.20 -8.45 14.06
N ASP A 8 -3.59 -8.56 12.87
CA ASP A 8 -4.25 -8.81 11.58
C ASP A 8 -5.51 -7.95 11.34
N LEU A 9 -5.43 -6.66 11.68
CA LEU A 9 -6.50 -5.69 11.44
C LEU A 9 -6.47 -5.22 9.98
N TYR A 10 -6.83 -6.15 9.09
CA TYR A 10 -6.64 -6.05 7.64
C TYR A 10 -7.49 -5.00 6.93
N ALA A 11 -8.64 -4.64 7.49
CA ALA A 11 -9.52 -3.62 6.92
C ALA A 11 -9.40 -2.31 7.73
N CYS A 12 -8.83 -1.28 7.11
CA CYS A 12 -8.90 0.08 7.63
C CYS A 12 -10.14 0.78 7.05
N LEU A 13 -11.21 0.83 7.86
CA LEU A 13 -12.49 1.45 7.50
C LEU A 13 -12.47 2.96 7.76
N ARG A 14 -12.86 3.78 6.77
CA ARG A 14 -12.93 5.24 6.88
C ARG A 14 -14.21 5.78 6.25
N PRO A 15 -15.31 5.90 7.02
CA PRO A 15 -16.47 6.65 6.57
C PRO A 15 -16.14 8.14 6.53
N ILE A 16 -16.46 8.79 5.42
CA ILE A 16 -16.22 10.21 5.17
C ILE A 16 -17.55 10.82 4.73
N ARG A 17 -18.05 11.74 5.54
CA ARG A 17 -19.24 12.53 5.25
C ARG A 17 -19.05 13.96 5.68
N TYR A 18 -19.72 14.88 5.00
CA TYR A 18 -19.77 16.26 5.44
C TYR A 18 -20.74 16.45 6.62
N PHE A 19 -20.41 17.41 7.47
CA PHE A 19 -21.25 17.90 8.56
C PHE A 19 -21.53 19.38 8.31
N HIS A 20 -22.83 19.74 8.32
CA HIS A 20 -23.26 21.10 8.04
C HIS A 20 -22.57 22.12 8.98
N GLY A 21 -22.06 23.20 8.40
CA GLY A 21 -21.38 24.28 9.12
C GLY A 21 -19.87 24.07 9.29
N VAL A 22 -19.32 22.88 8.97
CA VAL A 22 -17.86 22.68 8.95
C VAL A 22 -17.27 23.46 7.76
N PRO A 23 -16.24 24.31 7.96
CA PRO A 23 -15.59 25.02 6.85
C PRO A 23 -14.99 24.04 5.85
N SER A 24 -15.12 24.34 4.56
CA SER A 24 -14.64 23.47 3.49
C SER A 24 -13.91 24.29 2.41
N PRO A 25 -12.81 23.77 1.85
CA PRO A 25 -12.13 24.38 0.72
C PRO A 25 -12.81 24.08 -0.63
N VAL A 26 -13.80 23.17 -0.68
CA VAL A 26 -14.53 22.79 -1.90
C VAL A 26 -15.94 23.38 -1.92
N LYS A 27 -16.52 23.54 -3.12
CA LYS A 27 -17.79 24.24 -3.32
C LYS A 27 -19.02 23.49 -2.75
N SER A 28 -19.04 22.17 -2.91
CA SER A 28 -20.18 21.32 -2.53
C SER A 28 -19.70 20.12 -1.71
N PRO A 29 -19.23 20.31 -0.46
CA PRO A 29 -18.78 19.22 0.39
C PRO A 29 -19.90 18.25 0.78
N GLU A 30 -21.16 18.69 0.79
CA GLU A 30 -22.34 17.89 1.09
C GLU A 30 -22.55 16.69 0.16
N ASP A 31 -22.03 16.76 -1.06
CA ASP A 31 -22.07 15.65 -2.02
C ASP A 31 -21.12 14.50 -1.64
N VAL A 32 -20.22 14.72 -0.68
CA VAL A 32 -19.29 13.68 -0.20
C VAL A 32 -19.98 12.83 0.88
N ASN A 33 -20.33 11.61 0.50
CA ASN A 33 -20.75 10.55 1.41
C ASN A 33 -20.19 9.21 0.93
N VAL A 34 -19.02 8.84 1.42
CA VAL A 34 -18.28 7.64 0.96
C VAL A 34 -17.74 6.86 2.16
N VAL A 35 -17.58 5.56 1.98
CA VAL A 35 -16.93 4.69 2.97
C VAL A 35 -15.74 4.01 2.30
N ILE A 36 -14.53 4.32 2.76
CA ILE A 36 -13.31 3.76 2.20
C ILE A 36 -12.92 2.50 2.98
N PHE A 37 -12.77 1.40 2.25
CA PHE A 37 -12.11 0.17 2.71
C PHE A 37 -10.70 0.13 2.15
N ARG A 38 -9.71 0.21 3.04
CA ARG A 38 -8.29 0.16 2.66
C ARG A 38 -7.63 -1.09 3.23
N GLU A 39 -6.91 -1.82 2.38
CA GLU A 39 -6.02 -2.92 2.79
C GLU A 39 -4.94 -2.37 3.73
N ASN A 40 -4.64 -3.11 4.80
CA ASN A 40 -3.88 -2.58 5.93
C ASN A 40 -2.84 -3.57 6.48
N THR A 41 -2.54 -4.65 5.74
CA THR A 41 -1.60 -5.71 6.14
C THR A 41 -0.50 -6.00 5.11
N GLU A 42 -0.67 -5.61 3.86
CA GLU A 42 0.25 -5.86 2.75
C GLU A 42 0.70 -4.54 2.08
N ASP A 43 0.91 -4.56 0.76
CA ASP A 43 1.42 -3.45 -0.05
C ASP A 43 2.85 -3.05 0.40
N ILE A 44 3.33 -1.90 -0.04
CA ILE A 44 4.63 -1.33 0.34
C ILE A 44 4.77 -1.14 1.85
N TYR A 45 3.64 -1.12 2.58
CA TYR A 45 3.62 -1.03 4.04
C TYR A 45 4.13 -2.29 4.75
N ALA A 46 4.42 -3.37 4.01
CA ALA A 46 5.20 -4.50 4.51
C ALA A 46 6.59 -4.07 5.02
N GLY A 47 7.13 -2.94 4.51
CA GLY A 47 8.42 -2.40 4.97
C GLY A 47 9.62 -3.24 4.56
N ILE A 48 9.50 -3.99 3.48
CA ILE A 48 10.58 -4.79 2.90
C ILE A 48 11.36 -3.86 1.95
N GLU A 49 12.39 -3.22 2.48
CA GLU A 49 13.16 -2.18 1.82
C GLU A 49 14.66 -2.41 1.99
N PHE A 50 15.43 -2.10 0.96
CA PHE A 50 16.88 -2.30 0.90
C PHE A 50 17.55 -0.97 0.54
N GLN A 51 18.50 -0.55 1.39
CA GLN A 51 19.21 0.72 1.22
C GLN A 51 20.22 0.65 0.07
N VAL A 52 20.47 1.80 -0.56
CA VAL A 52 21.50 1.96 -1.60
C VAL A 52 22.85 1.47 -1.07
N GLY A 53 23.52 0.61 -1.84
CA GLY A 53 24.84 0.09 -1.52
C GLY A 53 24.88 -0.88 -0.33
N SER A 54 23.73 -1.37 0.13
CA SER A 54 23.68 -2.47 1.09
C SER A 54 23.90 -3.82 0.39
N LEU A 55 24.42 -4.80 1.13
CA LEU A 55 24.62 -6.16 0.62
C LEU A 55 23.32 -6.79 0.07
N ASP A 56 22.19 -6.51 0.72
CA ASP A 56 20.88 -7.00 0.28
C ASP A 56 20.43 -6.33 -1.02
N SER A 57 20.74 -5.04 -1.20
CA SER A 57 20.48 -4.33 -2.46
C SER A 57 21.32 -4.89 -3.60
N ASP A 58 22.59 -5.18 -3.35
CA ASP A 58 23.49 -5.76 -4.35
C ASP A 58 23.02 -7.17 -4.77
N ALA A 59 22.62 -7.99 -3.80
CA ALA A 59 22.03 -9.31 -4.06
C ALA A 59 20.73 -9.21 -4.89
N LEU A 60 19.91 -8.18 -4.64
CA LEU A 60 18.70 -7.97 -5.43
C LEU A 60 19.01 -7.49 -6.86
N ILE A 61 20.01 -6.62 -7.04
CA ILE A 61 20.49 -6.20 -8.36
C ILE A 61 20.95 -7.42 -9.15
N GLU A 62 21.77 -8.28 -8.55
CA GLU A 62 22.23 -9.52 -9.17
C GLU A 62 21.04 -10.41 -9.55
N PHE A 63 20.10 -10.62 -8.63
CA PHE A 63 18.88 -11.38 -8.91
C PHE A 63 18.10 -10.80 -10.11
N LEU A 64 17.89 -9.48 -10.15
CA LEU A 64 17.19 -8.83 -11.26
C LEU A 64 17.93 -8.99 -12.58
N ASP A 65 19.26 -8.98 -12.57
CA ASP A 65 20.10 -9.22 -13.75
C ASP A 65 19.97 -10.66 -14.25
N THR A 66 20.03 -11.66 -13.36
CA THR A 66 19.83 -13.09 -13.73
C THR A 66 18.45 -13.36 -14.35
N LYS A 67 17.46 -12.51 -14.06
CA LYS A 67 16.11 -12.56 -14.64
C LYS A 67 15.94 -11.70 -15.89
N GLY A 68 16.97 -10.99 -16.33
CA GLY A 68 16.90 -10.06 -17.47
C GLY A 68 16.00 -8.85 -17.21
N LEU A 69 15.79 -8.50 -15.94
CA LEU A 69 14.89 -7.42 -15.50
C LEU A 69 15.63 -6.13 -15.15
N LEU A 70 16.96 -6.18 -14.98
CA LEU A 70 17.75 -5.04 -14.55
C LEU A 70 17.62 -3.83 -15.49
N GLY A 71 17.41 -4.04 -16.79
CA GLY A 71 17.17 -2.97 -17.76
C GLY A 71 15.92 -2.11 -17.51
N LYS A 72 15.01 -2.55 -16.63
CA LYS A 72 13.87 -1.74 -16.16
C LYS A 72 14.25 -0.74 -15.07
N VAL A 73 15.42 -0.90 -14.44
CA VAL A 73 15.96 -0.02 -13.42
C VAL A 73 16.87 1.01 -14.10
N ARG A 74 16.49 2.29 -14.04
CA ARG A 74 17.20 3.35 -14.78
C ARG A 74 18.63 3.60 -14.28
N PHE A 75 18.85 3.48 -12.97
CA PHE A 75 20.11 3.76 -12.27
C PHE A 75 20.35 2.72 -11.16
N PRO A 76 20.71 1.47 -11.51
CA PRO A 76 20.74 0.37 -10.54
C PRO A 76 21.73 0.58 -9.39
N GLU A 77 22.90 1.16 -9.66
CA GLU A 77 23.96 1.40 -8.66
C GLU A 77 23.61 2.46 -7.60
N SER A 78 22.62 3.31 -7.85
CA SER A 78 22.22 4.40 -6.96
C SER A 78 20.75 4.35 -6.55
N SER A 79 20.08 3.22 -6.80
CA SER A 79 18.68 3.01 -6.43
C SER A 79 18.54 2.25 -5.12
N ALA A 80 17.61 2.68 -4.27
CA ALA A 80 17.08 1.85 -3.20
C ALA A 80 15.98 0.96 -3.77
N PHE A 81 15.77 -0.20 -3.16
CA PHE A 81 14.76 -1.15 -3.62
C PHE A 81 13.70 -1.38 -2.55
N GLY A 82 12.45 -1.57 -2.99
CA GLY A 82 11.33 -1.92 -2.13
C GLY A 82 10.53 -3.03 -2.76
N VAL A 83 9.99 -3.93 -1.93
CA VAL A 83 9.14 -5.03 -2.37
C VAL A 83 7.70 -4.72 -1.99
N LYS A 84 6.81 -4.79 -2.99
CA LYS A 84 5.37 -4.58 -2.84
C LYS A 84 4.62 -5.90 -3.06
N PRO A 85 4.42 -6.71 -2.02
CA PRO A 85 3.56 -7.87 -2.12
C PRO A 85 2.08 -7.43 -2.10
N VAL A 86 1.28 -8.01 -3.00
CA VAL A 86 -0.18 -7.90 -2.99
C VAL A 86 -0.72 -9.29 -3.30
N SER A 87 -1.48 -9.88 -2.38
CA SER A 87 -1.97 -11.26 -2.54
C SER A 87 -3.42 -11.31 -3.00
N LYS A 88 -3.81 -12.46 -3.55
CA LYS A 88 -5.20 -12.74 -3.92
C LYS A 88 -6.07 -12.79 -2.66
N GLU A 89 -5.57 -13.44 -1.62
CA GLU A 89 -6.24 -13.66 -0.35
C GLU A 89 -6.50 -12.33 0.37
N GLY A 90 -5.47 -11.50 0.52
CA GLY A 90 -5.53 -10.16 1.12
C GLY A 90 -6.51 -9.24 0.36
N SER A 91 -6.42 -9.24 -0.97
CA SER A 91 -7.34 -8.48 -1.82
C SER A 91 -8.79 -8.95 -1.68
N GLN A 92 -9.03 -10.26 -1.81
CA GLN A 92 -10.38 -10.82 -1.79
C GLN A 92 -11.05 -10.66 -0.43
N ARG A 93 -10.33 -10.79 0.70
CA ARG A 93 -10.92 -10.56 2.03
C ARG A 93 -11.36 -9.11 2.23
N LEU A 94 -10.57 -8.14 1.75
CA LEU A 94 -10.93 -6.72 1.83
C LEU A 94 -12.13 -6.41 0.94
N ILE A 95 -12.10 -6.84 -0.32
CA ILE A 95 -13.20 -6.59 -1.28
C ILE A 95 -14.48 -7.23 -0.77
N ARG A 96 -14.42 -8.45 -0.23
CA ARG A 96 -15.56 -9.12 0.40
C ARG A 96 -16.11 -8.31 1.58
N ALA A 97 -15.25 -7.76 2.44
CA ALA A 97 -15.69 -6.92 3.55
C ALA A 97 -16.39 -5.64 3.05
N ALA A 98 -15.90 -5.03 1.98
CA ALA A 98 -16.52 -3.86 1.37
C ALA A 98 -17.89 -4.19 0.75
N ILE A 99 -18.00 -5.31 0.01
CA ILE A 99 -19.27 -5.78 -0.57
C ILE A 99 -20.28 -6.11 0.53
N ASN A 100 -19.87 -6.78 1.60
CA ASN A 100 -20.78 -7.13 2.71
C ASN A 100 -21.26 -5.92 3.50
N TYR A 101 -20.54 -4.80 3.44
CA TYR A 101 -20.93 -3.56 4.10
C TYR A 101 -21.98 -2.76 3.29
N ALA A 102 -21.99 -2.93 1.97
CA ALA A 102 -22.90 -2.24 1.05
C ALA A 102 -24.30 -2.87 1.05
#